data_AF-A0A8T1WDP3-F1
#
_entry.id   AF-A0A8T1WDP3-F1
#
_cell.length_a   1.000
_cell.length_b   1.000
_cell.length_c   1.000
_cell.angle_alpha   90.00
_cell.angle_beta   90.00
_cell.angle_gamma   90.00
#
_symmetry.space_group_name_H-M   'P 1'
#
loop_
_entity.id
_entity.type
_entity.pdbx_description
1 polymer ?
#
loop_
_entity_poly.entity_id
_entity_poly.type
_entity_poly.pdbx_seq_one_letter_code
_entity_poly.pdbx_strand_id
1 'polypeptide(L)'
;MSVRQSKRLRVAAEKAAVTVSSKKRKTAVGTSVSAASVSEETSSAATEKDKASASKSAWGALFAASKAKSTAERVLPMAAAPISAELQQKIDEFPRFDGVSKLAADAELKVVAWNVNGLRAVLKREDSAHLRAYVAQEDPDILCLSETKICRDELQKLENFLPQYEHQYWSCAVKKGYASTAIFSKTKPLSVKDEIVVGEHDSKGVSKAQNGGKDQEGRFLALEYPKFWLVHTYVPNAGGKLERLDFRTKQWDKAMLKEMHEMEKTKPVIWCGDLNVAHQEIDIHDPKGNKNKSAGFTDAERESFGHILDSGFVDTFRHLHPETQEFSYFGYRNNMRAKNKGWRLDYFVVSKALMPSVKASYIRGGVIGSDHCPIGLELGSL
;
A
#
# COMPACT_ATOMS: atom_id res chain seq x y z
N MET A 1 32.26 -18.83 34.33
CA MET A 1 33.58 -18.71 33.67
C MET A 1 33.53 -19.37 32.29
N SER A 2 34.58 -19.19 31.47
CA SER A 2 34.85 -19.72 30.11
C SER A 2 33.95 -20.86 29.56
N VAL A 3 33.39 -20.87 28.34
CA VAL A 3 33.92 -20.54 26.97
C VAL A 3 35.06 -21.51 26.55
N ARG A 4 35.11 -22.17 25.37
CA ARG A 4 34.17 -22.50 24.26
C ARG A 4 34.96 -23.37 23.24
N GLN A 5 34.29 -23.96 22.25
CA GLN A 5 34.86 -24.58 21.01
C GLN A 5 35.68 -25.89 21.21
N SER A 6 35.70 -26.94 20.37
CA SER A 6 35.07 -27.36 19.08
C SER A 6 36.04 -27.64 17.91
N LYS A 7 35.58 -28.53 16.99
CA LYS A 7 36.14 -28.98 15.69
C LYS A 7 37.06 -30.23 15.70
N ARG A 8 36.59 -31.31 15.07
CA ARG A 8 36.95 -31.72 13.68
C ARG A 8 36.20 -32.99 13.24
N LEU A 9 35.72 -33.01 12.00
CA LEU A 9 35.29 -34.20 11.24
C LEU A 9 35.85 -34.07 9.81
N ARG A 10 36.02 -35.20 9.10
CA ARG A 10 36.74 -35.27 7.80
C ARG A 10 36.35 -36.56 7.05
N VAL A 11 36.42 -36.52 5.71
CA VAL A 11 36.40 -37.70 4.77
C VAL A 11 35.06 -38.44 4.68
N ALA A 12 34.55 -38.91 3.53
CA ALA A 12 34.76 -38.59 2.10
C ALA A 12 33.54 -39.11 1.28
N ALA A 13 33.62 -39.18 -0.05
CA ALA A 13 32.48 -39.45 -0.95
C ALA A 13 32.74 -40.55 -2.00
N GLU A 14 31.68 -41.22 -2.47
CA GLU A 14 31.53 -41.86 -3.81
C GLU A 14 30.03 -41.89 -4.20
N LYS A 15 29.63 -41.36 -5.38
CA LYS A 15 29.47 -41.97 -6.73
C LYS A 15 28.25 -42.90 -6.93
N ALA A 16 27.37 -42.52 -7.87
CA ALA A 16 26.82 -43.36 -8.94
C ALA A 16 26.09 -42.48 -9.99
N ALA A 17 26.01 -42.89 -11.26
CA ALA A 17 25.28 -42.15 -12.32
C ALA A 17 24.81 -43.05 -13.48
N VAL A 18 23.61 -42.81 -14.01
CA VAL A 18 22.98 -43.41 -15.21
C VAL A 18 21.89 -42.44 -15.73
N THR A 19 21.46 -42.35 -17.01
CA THR A 19 22.13 -42.31 -18.33
C THR A 19 21.11 -41.71 -19.33
N VAL A 20 21.62 -40.95 -20.32
CA VAL A 20 20.94 -40.28 -21.44
C VAL A 20 19.87 -41.10 -22.19
N SER A 21 18.81 -40.43 -22.66
CA SER A 21 18.17 -40.73 -23.97
C SER A 21 17.61 -39.45 -24.62
N SER A 22 17.27 -39.49 -25.92
CA SER A 22 17.09 -38.29 -26.76
C SER A 22 16.00 -38.41 -27.83
N LYS A 23 15.56 -37.28 -28.41
CA LYS A 23 14.99 -37.21 -29.77
C LYS A 23 15.05 -35.81 -30.40
N LYS A 24 15.22 -35.76 -31.73
CA LYS A 24 15.24 -34.54 -32.59
C LYS A 24 14.18 -34.64 -33.69
N ARG A 25 13.59 -33.50 -34.09
CA ARG A 25 13.16 -33.07 -35.45
C ARG A 25 12.63 -31.62 -35.30
N LYS A 26 12.94 -30.57 -36.07
CA LYS A 26 13.35 -30.24 -37.47
C LYS A 26 12.19 -29.74 -38.37
N THR A 27 12.30 -28.46 -38.80
CA THR A 27 11.84 -27.82 -40.07
C THR A 27 10.32 -27.79 -40.38
N ALA A 28 9.74 -26.89 -41.18
CA ALA A 28 10.22 -25.86 -42.14
C ALA A 28 9.23 -24.63 -42.21
N VAL A 29 9.62 -23.37 -42.49
CA VAL A 29 9.74 -22.61 -43.79
C VAL A 29 8.44 -21.92 -44.32
N GLY A 30 8.58 -20.68 -44.85
CA GLY A 30 7.54 -19.76 -45.40
C GLY A 30 7.66 -18.35 -44.75
N THR A 31 8.07 -17.21 -45.32
CA THR A 31 7.90 -16.52 -46.65
C THR A 31 6.44 -16.08 -46.89
N SER A 32 6.06 -14.85 -47.32
CA SER A 32 6.77 -13.67 -47.90
C SER A 32 6.10 -12.32 -47.44
N VAL A 33 6.74 -11.13 -47.39
CA VAL A 33 6.91 -10.08 -48.45
C VAL A 33 5.60 -9.74 -49.21
N SER A 34 5.10 -8.50 -49.43
CA SER A 34 5.29 -7.09 -48.89
C SER A 34 4.15 -6.18 -49.49
N ALA A 35 4.05 -4.82 -49.56
CA ALA A 35 4.76 -3.56 -49.17
C ALA A 35 3.79 -2.32 -49.33
N ALA A 36 4.23 -1.08 -48.96
CA ALA A 36 3.74 0.26 -49.45
C ALA A 36 2.29 0.73 -49.09
N SER A 37 1.86 2.02 -49.11
CA SER A 37 2.51 3.37 -49.12
C SER A 37 1.47 4.53 -48.95
N VAL A 38 1.86 5.70 -48.38
CA VAL A 38 1.68 7.13 -48.89
C VAL A 38 0.26 7.62 -49.32
N SER A 39 -0.28 8.83 -49.07
CA SER A 39 0.17 10.13 -48.49
C SER A 39 -1.01 11.06 -48.03
N GLU A 40 -0.67 12.25 -47.49
CA GLU A 40 -1.40 13.56 -47.53
C GLU A 40 -2.79 13.69 -46.83
N GLU A 41 -3.15 14.77 -46.11
CA GLU A 41 -3.13 16.25 -46.34
C GLU A 41 -4.20 16.77 -47.33
N THR A 42 -4.90 17.91 -47.12
CA THR A 42 -4.98 18.84 -45.94
C THR A 42 -6.39 18.79 -45.28
N SER A 43 -7.25 19.80 -45.01
CA SER A 43 -7.30 21.27 -45.24
C SER A 43 -8.04 22.02 -44.10
N SER A 44 -8.31 23.32 -44.30
CA SER A 44 -8.83 24.33 -43.35
C SER A 44 -10.34 24.62 -43.42
N ALA A 45 -10.92 25.15 -42.33
CA ALA A 45 -11.81 26.32 -42.36
C ALA A 45 -11.89 27.02 -40.97
N ALA A 46 -11.87 28.36 -40.93
CA ALA A 46 -12.08 29.14 -39.70
C ALA A 46 -12.56 30.58 -39.98
N THR A 47 -13.52 31.06 -39.18
CA THR A 47 -14.08 32.43 -39.07
C THR A 47 -14.72 32.56 -37.68
N GLU A 48 -14.92 33.71 -37.03
CA GLU A 48 -14.34 35.07 -37.10
C GLU A 48 -14.59 35.76 -35.73
N LYS A 49 -13.81 36.83 -35.43
CA LYS A 49 -14.17 38.15 -34.85
C LYS A 49 -15.54 38.35 -34.13
N ASP A 50 -15.73 39.30 -33.21
CA ASP A 50 -14.88 40.24 -32.44
C ASP A 50 -15.78 40.95 -31.41
N LYS A 51 -15.20 41.47 -30.31
CA LYS A 51 -15.40 42.83 -29.74
C LYS A 51 -15.12 42.92 -28.24
N ALA A 52 -14.65 44.10 -27.82
CA ALA A 52 -14.48 44.50 -26.43
C ALA A 52 -15.30 45.76 -26.13
N SER A 53 -15.63 45.98 -24.85
CA SER A 53 -15.59 47.31 -24.20
C SER A 53 -15.59 47.14 -22.67
N ALA A 54 -15.34 48.21 -21.91
CA ALA A 54 -15.19 48.15 -20.46
C ALA A 54 -15.63 49.44 -19.74
N SER A 55 -16.21 49.29 -18.54
CA SER A 55 -16.19 50.26 -17.42
C SER A 55 -16.79 49.57 -16.17
N LYS A 56 -16.02 49.40 -15.08
CA LYS A 56 -15.81 50.35 -13.98
C LYS A 56 -17.07 50.63 -13.13
N SER A 57 -17.16 49.92 -12.00
CA SER A 57 -17.51 50.49 -10.70
C SER A 57 -16.40 50.12 -9.69
N ALA A 58 -16.38 50.70 -8.50
CA ALA A 58 -15.22 50.64 -7.59
C ALA A 58 -15.62 50.43 -6.11
N TRP A 59 -14.60 50.16 -5.29
CA TRP A 59 -14.61 49.91 -3.84
C TRP A 59 -14.95 48.48 -3.40
N GLY A 60 -14.06 47.91 -2.58
CA GLY A 60 -14.03 46.50 -2.17
C GLY A 60 -12.60 45.95 -2.16
N ALA A 61 -11.85 46.23 -1.10
CA ALA A 61 -10.47 45.77 -0.95
C ALA A 61 -10.40 44.26 -0.56
N LEU A 62 -9.18 43.69 -0.55
CA LEU A 62 -8.83 42.29 -0.25
C LEU A 62 -9.00 41.27 -1.40
N PHE A 63 -8.18 41.45 -2.44
CA PHE A 63 -7.52 40.31 -3.11
C PHE A 63 -6.18 40.04 -2.37
N ALA A 64 -5.60 38.84 -2.36
CA ALA A 64 -5.76 37.74 -3.32
C ALA A 64 -6.42 36.48 -2.75
N ALA A 65 -7.37 35.93 -3.53
CA ALA A 65 -7.78 34.55 -3.39
C ALA A 65 -6.82 33.64 -4.18
N SER A 66 -6.17 32.69 -3.51
CA SER A 66 -5.64 31.51 -4.19
C SER A 66 -6.70 30.40 -4.13
N LYS A 67 -7.50 30.28 -5.19
CA LYS A 67 -8.37 29.10 -5.38
C LYS A 67 -7.49 27.92 -5.80
N ALA A 68 -6.95 27.19 -4.83
CA ALA A 68 -6.40 25.87 -5.08
C ALA A 68 -7.49 24.98 -5.70
N LYS A 69 -7.35 24.63 -6.98
CA LYS A 69 -8.26 23.71 -7.66
C LYS A 69 -8.02 22.29 -7.13
N SER A 70 -8.83 21.87 -6.17
CA SER A 70 -8.96 20.47 -5.77
C SER A 70 -9.63 19.64 -6.88
N THR A 71 -8.88 19.30 -7.94
CA THR A 71 -9.35 18.41 -9.02
C THR A 71 -9.29 16.93 -8.61
N ALA A 72 -10.00 16.62 -7.52
CA ALA A 72 -10.29 15.28 -7.06
C ALA A 72 -11.80 15.22 -6.76
N GLU A 73 -12.63 15.21 -7.81
CA GLU A 73 -14.07 15.10 -7.67
C GLU A 73 -14.42 13.73 -7.05
N ARG A 74 -15.21 13.76 -5.97
CA ARG A 74 -15.37 12.66 -5.01
C ARG A 74 -16.11 11.48 -5.63
N VAL A 75 -15.38 10.53 -6.25
CA VAL A 75 -15.92 9.23 -6.68
C VAL A 75 -16.23 8.36 -5.46
N LEU A 76 -17.32 8.70 -4.77
CA LEU A 76 -18.10 7.72 -4.03
C LEU A 76 -18.65 6.70 -5.03
N PRO A 77 -18.75 5.41 -4.68
CA PRO A 77 -19.59 4.48 -5.44
C PRO A 77 -21.04 4.97 -5.34
N MET A 78 -21.57 5.51 -6.45
CA MET A 78 -22.88 6.17 -6.50
C MET A 78 -24.01 5.24 -6.06
N ALA A 79 -24.65 5.57 -4.93
CA ALA A 79 -25.82 4.85 -4.40
C ALA A 79 -25.69 3.31 -4.43
N ALA A 80 -24.49 2.80 -4.14
CA ALA A 80 -24.21 1.38 -4.24
C ALA A 80 -25.12 0.58 -3.30
N ALA A 81 -25.72 -0.48 -3.83
CA ALA A 81 -26.81 -1.19 -3.19
C ALA A 81 -26.45 -1.70 -1.78
N PRO A 82 -27.41 -1.74 -0.83
CA PRO A 82 -27.24 -2.45 0.42
C PRO A 82 -26.93 -3.92 0.13
N ILE A 83 -26.13 -4.55 0.98
CA ILE A 83 -25.89 -5.99 0.88
C ILE A 83 -27.16 -6.79 1.13
N SER A 84 -27.22 -7.97 0.51
CA SER A 84 -28.35 -8.89 0.69
C SER A 84 -28.41 -9.39 2.13
N ALA A 85 -29.62 -9.74 2.59
CA ALA A 85 -29.85 -10.19 3.97
C ALA A 85 -29.06 -11.48 4.29
N GLU A 86 -28.87 -12.34 3.30
CA GLU A 86 -28.11 -13.60 3.41
C GLU A 86 -26.61 -13.33 3.57
N LEU A 87 -26.08 -12.24 2.99
CA LEU A 87 -24.69 -11.82 3.21
C LEU A 87 -24.52 -11.15 4.57
N GLN A 88 -25.50 -10.36 5.03
CA GLN A 88 -25.51 -9.79 6.39
C GLN A 88 -25.53 -10.91 7.45
N GLN A 89 -26.43 -11.89 7.32
CA GLN A 89 -26.49 -13.05 8.21
C GLN A 89 -25.15 -13.81 8.27
N LYS A 90 -24.49 -14.04 7.13
CA LYS A 90 -23.15 -14.68 7.08
C LYS A 90 -22.03 -13.86 7.74
N ILE A 91 -22.22 -12.56 7.93
CA ILE A 91 -21.28 -11.68 8.65
C ILE A 91 -21.52 -11.76 10.16
N ASP A 92 -22.79 -11.76 10.57
CA ASP A 92 -23.20 -11.82 11.97
C ASP A 92 -22.99 -13.21 12.60
N GLU A 93 -23.15 -14.28 11.81
CA GLU A 93 -22.86 -15.67 12.19
C GLU A 93 -21.36 -16.02 12.09
N PHE A 94 -20.51 -15.10 11.63
CA PHE A 94 -19.10 -15.41 11.37
C PHE A 94 -18.33 -15.66 12.70
N PRO A 95 -17.54 -16.75 12.83
CA PRO A 95 -16.80 -17.06 14.04
C PRO A 95 -15.95 -15.89 14.56
N ARG A 96 -15.83 -15.76 15.89
CA ARG A 96 -15.01 -14.71 16.48
C ARG A 96 -13.53 -14.92 16.16
N PHE A 97 -12.87 -13.89 15.65
CA PHE A 97 -11.44 -13.88 15.42
C PHE A 97 -10.65 -13.80 16.73
N ASP A 98 -9.57 -14.56 16.83
CA ASP A 98 -8.71 -14.54 18.01
C ASP A 98 -7.96 -13.19 18.16
N GLY A 99 -7.81 -12.73 19.39
CA GLY A 99 -7.29 -11.41 19.75
C GLY A 99 -8.14 -10.20 19.31
N VAL A 100 -9.18 -10.38 18.47
CA VAL A 100 -9.96 -9.29 17.89
C VAL A 100 -10.96 -8.71 18.90
N SER A 101 -10.96 -7.39 18.97
CA SER A 101 -11.84 -6.58 19.81
C SER A 101 -12.09 -5.22 19.15
N LYS A 102 -13.16 -4.54 19.61
CA LYS A 102 -13.31 -3.09 19.40
C LYS A 102 -12.21 -2.32 20.16
N LEU A 103 -12.23 -0.99 19.99
CA LEU A 103 -11.38 -0.02 20.68
C LEU A 103 -11.30 -0.28 22.21
N ALA A 104 -10.11 -0.20 22.80
CA ALA A 104 -9.91 -0.29 24.24
C ALA A 104 -10.57 0.90 24.98
N ALA A 105 -10.96 0.67 26.24
CA ALA A 105 -11.71 1.66 27.02
C ALA A 105 -10.95 2.96 27.36
N ASP A 106 -9.63 2.98 27.18
CA ASP A 106 -8.76 4.16 27.36
C ASP A 106 -8.15 4.68 26.05
N ALA A 107 -8.66 4.21 24.91
CA ALA A 107 -8.32 4.67 23.56
C ALA A 107 -9.48 5.51 22.95
N GLU A 108 -9.12 6.50 22.11
CA GLU A 108 -10.03 7.41 21.40
C GLU A 108 -10.13 7.11 19.90
N LEU A 109 -9.15 6.39 19.33
CA LEU A 109 -9.05 6.13 17.89
C LEU A 109 -8.42 4.76 17.61
N LYS A 110 -9.09 3.94 16.78
CA LYS A 110 -8.52 2.71 16.18
C LYS A 110 -8.28 2.89 14.68
N VAL A 111 -7.05 2.68 14.25
CA VAL A 111 -6.68 2.59 12.83
C VAL A 111 -6.22 1.17 12.52
N VAL A 112 -6.70 0.59 11.42
CA VAL A 112 -6.29 -0.74 10.93
C VAL A 112 -5.78 -0.62 9.50
N ALA A 113 -4.67 -1.29 9.19
CA ALA A 113 -4.14 -1.38 7.83
C ALA A 113 -3.99 -2.85 7.38
N TRP A 114 -4.26 -3.14 6.11
CA TRP A 114 -4.15 -4.49 5.56
C TRP A 114 -3.86 -4.48 4.05
N ASN A 115 -2.78 -5.12 3.60
CA ASN A 115 -2.61 -5.49 2.19
C ASN A 115 -3.54 -6.67 1.86
N VAL A 116 -4.55 -6.45 1.00
CA VAL A 116 -5.56 -7.46 0.64
C VAL A 116 -5.22 -8.25 -0.64
N ASN A 117 -4.04 -8.01 -1.24
CA ASN A 117 -3.51 -8.68 -2.45
C ASN A 117 -4.50 -8.75 -3.65
N GLY A 118 -5.52 -7.88 -3.68
CA GLY A 118 -6.53 -7.77 -4.72
C GLY A 118 -7.94 -7.93 -4.18
N LEU A 119 -8.59 -6.81 -3.87
CA LEU A 119 -9.92 -6.75 -3.26
C LEU A 119 -10.99 -7.58 -4.00
N ARG A 120 -10.94 -7.63 -5.35
CA ARG A 120 -11.83 -8.49 -6.16
C ARG A 120 -11.77 -9.99 -5.78
N ALA A 121 -10.62 -10.49 -5.35
CA ALA A 121 -10.49 -11.89 -4.95
C ALA A 121 -11.16 -12.14 -3.59
N VAL A 122 -10.97 -11.21 -2.65
CA VAL A 122 -11.59 -11.25 -1.31
C VAL A 122 -13.11 -11.09 -1.38
N LEU A 123 -13.63 -10.24 -2.27
CA LEU A 123 -15.07 -10.01 -2.41
C LEU A 123 -15.84 -11.06 -3.25
N LYS A 124 -15.16 -11.87 -4.08
CA LYS A 124 -15.82 -12.83 -5.00
C LYS A 124 -15.93 -14.27 -4.49
N ARG A 125 -15.22 -14.61 -3.42
CA ARG A 125 -15.27 -15.94 -2.80
C ARG A 125 -16.54 -16.11 -1.98
N GLU A 126 -16.91 -17.35 -1.66
CA GLU A 126 -18.02 -17.62 -0.73
C GLU A 126 -17.73 -17.11 0.70
N ASP A 127 -16.45 -16.88 1.01
CA ASP A 127 -15.98 -16.20 2.22
C ASP A 127 -15.84 -14.67 2.06
N SER A 128 -16.61 -14.04 1.15
CA SER A 128 -16.73 -12.57 1.06
C SER A 128 -17.24 -11.91 2.35
N ALA A 129 -17.87 -12.69 3.23
CA ALA A 129 -18.18 -12.31 4.60
C ALA A 129 -16.93 -12.14 5.49
N HIS A 130 -15.80 -12.81 5.22
CA HIS A 130 -14.62 -12.86 6.10
C HIS A 130 -14.00 -11.48 6.37
N LEU A 131 -13.70 -10.71 5.31
CA LEU A 131 -13.20 -9.33 5.42
C LEU A 131 -14.21 -8.45 6.16
N ARG A 132 -15.50 -8.59 5.81
CA ARG A 132 -16.59 -7.76 6.36
C ARG A 132 -16.81 -8.05 7.86
N ALA A 133 -16.77 -9.32 8.25
CA ALA A 133 -16.86 -9.79 9.63
C ALA A 133 -15.64 -9.40 10.46
N TYR A 134 -14.42 -9.51 9.91
CA TYR A 134 -13.23 -9.00 10.59
C TYR A 134 -13.38 -7.50 10.89
N VAL A 135 -13.78 -6.71 9.91
CA VAL A 135 -13.99 -5.25 10.07
C VAL A 135 -15.17 -4.93 11.00
N ALA A 136 -16.22 -5.76 11.04
CA ALA A 136 -17.35 -5.60 11.98
C ALA A 136 -17.01 -5.97 13.43
N GLN A 137 -16.14 -6.97 13.64
CA GLN A 137 -15.69 -7.40 14.98
C GLN A 137 -14.58 -6.51 15.55
N GLU A 138 -13.65 -6.06 14.71
CA GLU A 138 -12.56 -5.14 15.09
C GLU A 138 -13.03 -3.67 15.17
N ASP A 139 -14.06 -3.32 14.39
CA ASP A 139 -14.73 -2.01 14.33
C ASP A 139 -13.78 -0.77 14.28
N PRO A 140 -12.74 -0.76 13.41
CA PRO A 140 -11.80 0.35 13.37
C PRO A 140 -12.46 1.62 12.80
N ASP A 141 -12.07 2.78 13.32
CA ASP A 141 -12.60 4.08 12.90
C ASP A 141 -12.06 4.51 11.54
N ILE A 142 -10.84 4.06 11.23
CA ILE A 142 -10.22 4.21 9.93
C ILE A 142 -9.61 2.87 9.49
N LEU A 143 -9.96 2.41 8.29
CA LEU A 143 -9.45 1.20 7.66
C LEU A 143 -8.68 1.56 6.38
N CYS A 144 -7.43 1.11 6.30
CA CYS A 144 -6.50 1.37 5.21
C CYS A 144 -6.24 0.07 4.43
N LEU A 145 -6.61 0.01 3.14
CA LEU A 145 -6.44 -1.18 2.30
C LEU A 145 -5.35 -0.97 1.23
N SER A 146 -4.33 -1.82 1.25
CA SER A 146 -3.26 -1.89 0.25
C SER A 146 -3.49 -3.02 -0.76
N GLU A 147 -2.92 -2.86 -1.96
CA GLU A 147 -3.18 -3.72 -3.12
C GLU A 147 -4.67 -3.98 -3.39
N THR A 148 -5.49 -2.94 -3.45
CA THR A 148 -6.91 -3.13 -3.83
C THR A 148 -7.04 -3.66 -5.26
N LYS A 149 -6.08 -3.33 -6.14
CA LYS A 149 -5.99 -3.70 -7.57
C LYS A 149 -7.20 -3.24 -8.41
N ILE A 150 -7.95 -2.26 -7.92
CA ILE A 150 -9.09 -1.62 -8.56
C ILE A 150 -8.58 -0.41 -9.37
N CYS A 151 -8.91 -0.29 -10.66
CA CYS A 151 -8.67 0.95 -11.41
C CYS A 151 -9.89 1.89 -11.38
N ARG A 152 -9.76 3.15 -11.81
CA ARG A 152 -10.86 4.15 -11.76
C ARG A 152 -12.15 3.65 -12.43
N ASP A 153 -12.07 2.98 -13.60
CA ASP A 153 -13.18 2.34 -14.33
C ASP A 153 -13.96 1.23 -13.57
N GLU A 154 -13.42 0.76 -12.45
CA GLU A 154 -13.97 -0.33 -11.65
C GLU A 154 -14.59 0.17 -10.33
N LEU A 155 -14.29 1.39 -9.88
CA LEU A 155 -14.89 1.99 -8.68
C LEU A 155 -16.41 2.06 -8.77
N GLN A 156 -16.93 2.42 -9.95
CA GLN A 156 -18.37 2.46 -10.25
C GLN A 156 -19.06 1.08 -10.22
N LYS A 157 -18.29 -0.01 -10.09
CA LYS A 157 -18.77 -1.41 -10.08
C LYS A 157 -18.57 -2.07 -8.72
N LEU A 158 -18.11 -1.32 -7.72
CA LEU A 158 -18.06 -1.79 -6.34
C LEU A 158 -19.44 -1.58 -5.70
N GLU A 159 -20.01 -2.69 -5.22
CA GLU A 159 -21.10 -2.66 -4.24
C GLU A 159 -20.66 -1.93 -2.96
N ASN A 160 -21.62 -1.55 -2.10
CA ASN A 160 -21.32 -0.91 -0.83
C ASN A 160 -20.75 -1.93 0.16
N PHE A 161 -19.48 -2.28 0.01
CA PHE A 161 -18.91 -3.45 0.66
C PHE A 161 -18.52 -3.21 2.14
N LEU A 162 -18.50 -1.95 2.57
CA LEU A 162 -18.36 -1.53 3.97
C LEU A 162 -19.26 -0.30 4.23
N PRO A 163 -20.59 -0.49 4.40
CA PRO A 163 -21.55 0.60 4.51
C PRO A 163 -21.37 1.46 5.78
N GLN A 164 -20.62 0.98 6.77
CA GLN A 164 -20.29 1.72 8.00
C GLN A 164 -19.29 2.89 7.79
N TYR A 165 -18.72 3.06 6.60
CA TYR A 165 -17.80 4.17 6.29
C TYR A 165 -18.37 5.07 5.19
N GLU A 166 -18.90 6.23 5.58
CA GLU A 166 -19.43 7.26 4.65
C GLU A 166 -18.31 7.96 3.84
N HIS A 167 -17.08 7.93 4.35
CA HIS A 167 -15.94 8.63 3.76
C HIS A 167 -14.93 7.63 3.23
N GLN A 168 -15.01 7.37 1.92
CA GLN A 168 -14.17 6.42 1.20
C GLN A 168 -13.33 7.15 0.17
N TYR A 169 -12.03 6.85 0.13
CA TYR A 169 -11.03 7.52 -0.70
C TYR A 169 -10.14 6.48 -1.36
N TRP A 170 -9.81 6.69 -2.64
CA TRP A 170 -9.19 5.68 -3.50
C TRP A 170 -8.05 6.29 -4.33
N SER A 171 -6.83 5.80 -4.15
CA SER A 171 -5.70 6.09 -5.03
C SER A 171 -5.53 4.91 -5.98
N CYS A 172 -6.03 5.06 -7.20
CA CYS A 172 -6.13 3.98 -8.19
C CYS A 172 -5.00 4.04 -9.23
N ALA A 173 -4.32 2.90 -9.43
CA ALA A 173 -3.32 2.73 -10.47
C ALA A 173 -3.91 2.91 -11.87
N VAL A 174 -3.13 3.48 -12.79
CA VAL A 174 -3.46 3.52 -14.23
C VAL A 174 -3.48 2.11 -14.83
N LYS A 175 -2.58 1.22 -14.37
CA LYS A 175 -2.61 -0.19 -14.77
C LYS A 175 -3.73 -0.95 -14.06
N LYS A 176 -4.69 -1.46 -14.84
CA LYS A 176 -5.74 -2.37 -14.37
C LYS A 176 -5.16 -3.62 -13.69
N GLY A 177 -5.75 -4.01 -12.55
CA GLY A 177 -5.35 -5.22 -11.81
C GLY A 177 -4.02 -5.12 -11.05
N TYR A 178 -3.53 -3.93 -10.74
CA TYR A 178 -2.20 -3.71 -10.16
C TYR A 178 -2.23 -2.64 -9.05
N ALA A 179 -1.42 -2.84 -8.01
CA ALA A 179 -1.23 -1.91 -6.89
C ALA A 179 -2.56 -1.31 -6.37
N SER A 180 -2.68 0.02 -6.33
CA SER A 180 -3.83 0.77 -5.79
C SER A 180 -4.04 0.64 -4.27
N THR A 181 -4.48 1.73 -3.63
CA THR A 181 -4.74 1.85 -2.18
C THR A 181 -6.09 2.52 -1.93
N ALA A 182 -6.66 2.30 -0.75
CA ALA A 182 -7.89 2.96 -0.32
C ALA A 182 -7.88 3.23 1.20
N ILE A 183 -8.63 4.25 1.62
CA ILE A 183 -8.93 4.52 3.02
C ILE A 183 -10.44 4.68 3.19
N PHE A 184 -10.99 4.02 4.20
CA PHE A 184 -12.38 4.08 4.64
C PHE A 184 -12.41 4.67 6.06
N SER A 185 -13.22 5.69 6.31
CA SER A 185 -13.23 6.43 7.58
C SER A 185 -14.66 6.71 8.05
N LYS A 186 -14.90 6.53 9.36
CA LYS A 186 -16.16 6.93 10.03
C LYS A 186 -16.28 8.45 10.17
N THR A 187 -15.14 9.15 10.17
CA THR A 187 -15.06 10.61 10.38
C THR A 187 -14.54 11.32 9.12
N LYS A 188 -15.14 12.44 8.76
CA LYS A 188 -14.75 13.20 7.57
C LYS A 188 -13.38 13.88 7.76
N PRO A 189 -12.39 13.65 6.88
CA PRO A 189 -11.15 14.41 6.90
C PRO A 189 -11.36 15.87 6.46
N LEU A 190 -10.45 16.74 6.89
CA LEU A 190 -10.41 18.16 6.52
C LEU A 190 -9.93 18.35 5.07
N SER A 191 -8.92 17.59 4.66
CA SER A 191 -8.37 17.58 3.30
C SER A 191 -7.85 16.18 2.93
N VAL A 192 -7.58 15.97 1.64
CA VAL A 192 -7.08 14.70 1.08
C VAL A 192 -6.00 15.01 0.05
N LYS A 193 -4.93 14.20 0.03
CA LYS A 193 -3.92 14.16 -1.04
C LYS A 193 -3.85 12.73 -1.60
N ASP A 194 -4.11 12.54 -2.89
CA ASP A 194 -3.94 11.26 -3.61
C ASP A 194 -2.70 11.23 -4.53
N GLU A 195 -1.93 12.32 -4.58
CA GLU A 195 -0.72 12.47 -5.39
C GLU A 195 0.54 12.67 -4.53
N ILE A 196 1.66 12.09 -4.97
CA ILE A 196 3.01 12.36 -4.45
C ILE A 196 4.01 12.40 -5.62
N VAL A 197 5.01 13.30 -5.56
CA VAL A 197 6.06 13.43 -6.60
C VAL A 197 7.29 12.63 -6.19
N VAL A 198 7.54 11.53 -6.91
CA VAL A 198 8.53 10.48 -6.60
C VAL A 198 9.60 10.33 -7.69
N GLY A 199 9.78 11.36 -8.50
CA GLY A 199 10.81 11.42 -9.56
C GLY A 199 10.54 10.53 -10.76
N GLU A 200 11.54 10.40 -11.63
CA GLU A 200 11.43 9.66 -12.89
C GLU A 200 11.39 8.15 -12.66
N HIS A 201 10.26 7.54 -13.05
CA HIS A 201 10.07 6.10 -12.97
C HIS A 201 9.17 5.57 -14.08
N ASP A 202 9.38 4.30 -14.44
CA ASP A 202 8.58 3.58 -15.44
C ASP A 202 7.23 3.11 -14.85
N SER A 203 6.32 4.07 -14.66
CA SER A 203 4.93 3.79 -14.30
C SER A 203 4.22 3.07 -15.45
N LYS A 204 3.63 1.91 -15.17
CA LYS A 204 3.16 0.97 -16.19
C LYS A 204 1.91 1.50 -16.92
N GLY A 205 2.12 2.11 -18.10
CA GLY A 205 1.06 2.62 -18.97
C GLY A 205 1.04 4.14 -19.14
N VAL A 206 2.01 4.87 -18.59
CA VAL A 206 2.17 6.32 -18.75
C VAL A 206 3.61 6.62 -19.20
N SER A 207 3.81 7.55 -20.15
CA SER A 207 5.17 7.92 -20.57
C SER A 207 5.83 8.88 -19.57
N LYS A 208 7.15 8.80 -19.42
CA LYS A 208 7.92 9.61 -18.43
C LYS A 208 7.66 11.11 -18.56
N ALA A 209 7.66 11.62 -19.80
CA ALA A 209 7.46 13.03 -20.10
C ALA A 209 6.07 13.58 -19.74
N GLN A 210 5.04 12.73 -19.71
CA GLN A 210 3.65 13.15 -19.44
C GLN A 210 3.31 13.21 -17.94
N ASN A 211 4.13 12.60 -17.08
CA ASN A 211 3.75 12.33 -15.70
C ASN A 211 4.33 13.33 -14.67
N GLY A 212 5.33 14.14 -15.04
CA GLY A 212 5.95 15.11 -14.12
C GLY A 212 6.55 14.51 -12.84
N GLY A 213 6.84 13.20 -12.85
CA GLY A 213 7.32 12.44 -11.69
C GLY A 213 6.28 12.08 -10.62
N LYS A 214 4.97 12.27 -10.86
CA LYS A 214 3.91 11.84 -9.93
C LYS A 214 3.80 10.31 -9.86
N ASP A 215 3.38 9.74 -8.74
CA ASP A 215 2.95 8.32 -8.72
C ASP A 215 1.72 8.09 -9.62
N GLN A 216 1.71 6.96 -10.33
CA GLN A 216 0.56 6.45 -11.11
C GLN A 216 0.27 4.97 -10.81
N GLU A 217 0.90 4.41 -9.78
CA GLU A 217 0.63 3.07 -9.26
C GLU A 217 -0.40 3.09 -8.11
N GLY A 218 -0.92 4.24 -7.70
CA GLY A 218 -1.96 4.38 -6.69
C GLY A 218 -1.47 4.00 -5.27
N ARG A 219 -0.22 4.33 -4.98
CA ARG A 219 0.56 3.83 -3.83
C ARG A 219 0.55 4.74 -2.61
N PHE A 220 -0.05 5.92 -2.72
CA PHE A 220 -0.06 6.94 -1.68
C PHE A 220 -1.46 7.54 -1.57
N LEU A 221 -1.93 7.72 -0.34
CA LEU A 221 -3.15 8.44 -0.01
C LEU A 221 -3.05 9.01 1.40
N ALA A 222 -3.20 10.32 1.56
CA ALA A 222 -3.12 10.99 2.85
C ALA A 222 -4.39 11.79 3.17
N LEU A 223 -4.88 11.65 4.41
CA LEU A 223 -6.06 12.31 4.95
C LEU A 223 -5.64 13.21 6.12
N GLU A 224 -6.10 14.45 6.09
CA GLU A 224 -5.88 15.41 7.18
C GLU A 224 -7.02 15.34 8.20
N TYR A 225 -6.71 15.15 9.48
CA TYR A 225 -7.64 15.25 10.59
C TYR A 225 -7.32 16.48 11.45
N PRO A 226 -8.16 16.87 12.43
CA PRO A 226 -7.90 18.06 13.24
C PRO A 226 -6.56 18.04 14.00
N LYS A 227 -6.12 16.87 14.47
CA LYS A 227 -4.92 16.70 15.31
C LYS A 227 -3.71 16.06 14.61
N PHE A 228 -3.91 15.35 13.49
CA PHE A 228 -2.86 14.57 12.81
C PHE A 228 -3.11 14.44 11.30
N TRP A 229 -2.09 14.04 10.55
CA TRP A 229 -2.19 13.49 9.20
C TRP A 229 -2.16 11.96 9.26
N LEU A 230 -3.08 11.27 8.60
CA LEU A 230 -2.96 9.84 8.30
C LEU A 230 -2.43 9.67 6.89
N VAL A 231 -1.32 8.96 6.73
CA VAL A 231 -0.70 8.63 5.44
C VAL A 231 -0.75 7.12 5.26
N HIS A 232 -1.49 6.63 4.27
CA HIS A 232 -1.44 5.24 3.87
C HIS A 232 -0.57 5.06 2.62
N THR A 233 0.26 4.02 2.62
CA THR A 233 1.03 3.63 1.44
C THR A 233 1.08 2.13 1.20
N TYR A 234 1.13 1.78 -0.09
CA TYR A 234 1.65 0.51 -0.58
C TYR A 234 3.00 0.78 -1.24
N VAL A 235 4.09 0.67 -0.48
CA VAL A 235 5.43 1.09 -0.92
C VAL A 235 5.97 0.18 -2.04
N PRO A 236 6.72 0.69 -3.04
CA PRO A 236 7.30 -0.13 -4.10
C PRO A 236 8.19 -1.27 -3.58
N ASN A 237 7.80 -2.51 -3.86
CA ASN A 237 8.69 -3.66 -3.77
C ASN A 237 9.86 -3.50 -4.75
N ALA A 238 11.09 -3.80 -4.34
CA ALA A 238 12.27 -3.68 -5.18
C ALA A 238 12.33 -4.66 -6.37
N GLY A 239 11.47 -5.69 -6.41
CA GLY A 239 11.36 -6.63 -7.52
C GLY A 239 12.22 -7.90 -7.34
N GLY A 240 11.87 -8.95 -8.09
CA GLY A 240 12.45 -10.29 -7.93
C GLY A 240 13.91 -10.42 -8.39
N LYS A 241 14.44 -9.39 -9.07
CA LYS A 241 15.86 -9.22 -9.44
C LYS A 241 16.43 -7.91 -8.86
N LEU A 242 15.75 -7.31 -7.88
CA LEU A 242 16.04 -5.98 -7.32
C LEU A 242 15.98 -4.86 -8.37
N GLU A 243 15.24 -5.06 -9.47
CA GLU A 243 15.17 -4.17 -10.63
C GLU A 243 14.57 -2.79 -10.36
N ARG A 244 13.90 -2.59 -9.20
CA ARG A 244 13.38 -1.31 -8.72
C ARG A 244 14.09 -0.77 -7.49
N LEU A 245 15.15 -1.42 -6.99
CA LEU A 245 15.81 -1.06 -5.72
C LEU A 245 16.27 0.40 -5.68
N ASP A 246 16.83 0.89 -6.78
CA ASP A 246 17.27 2.28 -6.93
C ASP A 246 16.09 3.27 -6.93
N PHE A 247 14.98 2.94 -7.60
CA PHE A 247 13.76 3.77 -7.56
C PHE A 247 13.19 3.83 -6.14
N ARG A 248 13.10 2.66 -5.47
CA ARG A 248 12.61 2.53 -4.10
C ARG A 248 13.42 3.41 -3.13
N THR A 249 14.72 3.15 -3.01
CA THR A 249 15.57 3.76 -1.97
C THR A 249 16.06 5.17 -2.32
N LYS A 250 16.32 5.47 -3.60
CA LYS A 250 16.90 6.76 -4.02
C LYS A 250 15.87 7.80 -4.43
N GLN A 251 14.62 7.39 -4.73
CA GLN A 251 13.55 8.30 -5.14
C GLN A 251 12.31 8.20 -4.23
N TRP A 252 11.64 7.04 -4.16
CA TRP A 252 10.37 6.88 -3.42
C TRP A 252 10.52 7.17 -1.92
N ASP A 253 11.45 6.51 -1.24
CA ASP A 253 11.61 6.65 0.22
C ASP A 253 12.00 8.09 0.61
N LYS A 254 12.79 8.76 -0.22
CA LYS A 254 13.16 10.19 -0.02
C LYS A 254 12.00 11.15 -0.27
N ALA A 255 11.15 10.86 -1.26
CA ALA A 255 9.94 11.63 -1.51
C ALA A 255 8.93 11.47 -0.37
N MET A 256 8.75 10.24 0.14
CA MET A 256 7.94 9.96 1.32
C MET A 256 8.42 10.73 2.55
N LEU A 257 9.71 10.64 2.87
CA LEU A 257 10.30 11.37 4.02
C LEU A 257 10.08 12.88 3.91
N LYS A 258 10.30 13.45 2.71
CA LYS A 258 10.05 14.87 2.45
C LYS A 258 8.58 15.25 2.63
N GLU A 259 7.64 14.46 2.10
CA GLU A 259 6.20 14.75 2.18
C GLU A 259 5.69 14.64 3.62
N MET A 260 6.17 13.66 4.39
CA MET A 260 5.85 13.55 5.83
C MET A 260 6.39 14.74 6.63
N HIS A 261 7.64 15.18 6.41
CA HIS A 261 8.16 16.39 7.06
C HIS A 261 7.46 17.68 6.61
N GLU A 262 6.92 17.74 5.38
CA GLU A 262 6.08 18.87 4.94
C GLU A 262 4.73 18.90 5.69
N MET A 263 4.14 17.73 5.95
CA MET A 263 2.94 17.58 6.79
C MET A 263 3.21 17.95 8.26
N GLU A 264 4.34 17.51 8.83
CA GLU A 264 4.72 17.76 10.23
C GLU A 264 4.85 19.24 10.60
N LYS A 265 5.08 20.14 9.62
CA LYS A 265 5.02 21.60 9.82
C LYS A 265 3.63 22.09 10.29
N THR A 266 2.60 21.27 10.10
CA THR A 266 1.22 21.58 10.47
C THR A 266 0.71 20.69 11.59
N LYS A 267 0.89 19.37 11.48
CA LYS A 267 0.35 18.34 12.38
C LYS A 267 1.22 17.09 12.30
N PRO A 268 1.40 16.33 13.40
CA PRO A 268 2.12 15.07 13.38
C PRO A 268 1.49 14.04 12.44
N VAL A 269 2.29 13.08 11.99
CA VAL A 269 1.93 12.07 10.98
C VAL A 269 1.79 10.68 11.60
N ILE A 270 0.77 9.94 11.17
CA ILE A 270 0.65 8.49 11.29
C ILE A 270 0.85 7.92 9.89
N TRP A 271 1.96 7.23 9.63
CA TRP A 271 2.25 6.54 8.38
C TRP A 271 1.99 5.04 8.53
N CYS A 272 1.25 4.44 7.60
CA CYS A 272 0.79 3.06 7.73
C CYS A 272 0.66 2.29 6.41
N GLY A 273 0.69 0.96 6.52
CA GLY A 273 0.47 0.03 5.40
C GLY A 273 1.66 -0.86 5.13
N ASP A 274 1.65 -1.51 3.95
CA ASP A 274 2.73 -2.37 3.49
C ASP A 274 3.91 -1.51 3.00
N LEU A 275 4.96 -1.47 3.81
CA LEU A 275 6.18 -0.71 3.56
C LEU A 275 7.24 -1.52 2.79
N ASN A 276 6.95 -2.78 2.42
CA ASN A 276 7.83 -3.66 1.65
C ASN A 276 9.29 -3.65 2.15
N VAL A 277 9.49 -3.76 3.48
CA VAL A 277 10.80 -3.91 4.14
C VAL A 277 10.64 -4.62 5.48
N ALA A 278 11.53 -5.56 5.79
CA ALA A 278 11.72 -6.09 7.14
C ALA A 278 12.97 -5.43 7.74
N HIS A 279 12.80 -4.57 8.74
CA HIS A 279 13.88 -3.68 9.18
C HIS A 279 15.03 -4.43 9.86
N GLN A 280 14.72 -5.30 10.82
CA GLN A 280 15.70 -6.00 11.67
C GLN A 280 15.75 -7.50 11.37
N GLU A 281 16.80 -8.22 11.80
CA GLU A 281 16.88 -9.69 11.63
C GLU A 281 15.74 -10.44 12.36
N ILE A 282 15.11 -9.83 13.36
CA ILE A 282 13.93 -10.36 14.05
C ILE A 282 12.63 -10.22 13.23
N ASP A 283 12.60 -9.31 12.25
CA ASP A 283 11.41 -9.04 11.41
C ASP A 283 11.26 -10.05 10.25
N ILE A 284 12.08 -11.09 10.16
CA ILE A 284 12.12 -12.01 9.01
C ILE A 284 12.49 -13.46 9.38
N HIS A 285 11.86 -14.43 8.73
CA HIS A 285 12.31 -15.81 8.75
C HIS A 285 13.53 -16.04 7.82
N ASP A 286 14.61 -16.58 8.37
CA ASP A 286 15.91 -16.79 7.70
C ASP A 286 16.53 -15.49 7.12
N PRO A 287 16.95 -14.54 7.98
CA PRO A 287 17.62 -13.31 7.54
C PRO A 287 18.87 -13.61 6.70
N LYS A 288 19.63 -14.66 7.02
CA LYS A 288 20.88 -15.03 6.32
C LYS A 288 20.63 -15.61 4.93
N GLY A 289 19.53 -16.36 4.77
CA GLY A 289 19.03 -16.82 3.50
C GLY A 289 18.65 -15.68 2.56
N ASN A 290 17.94 -14.66 3.08
CA ASN A 290 17.33 -13.60 2.27
C ASN A 290 18.19 -12.34 2.08
N LYS A 291 19.13 -12.03 2.99
CA LYS A 291 19.90 -10.78 3.00
C LYS A 291 20.61 -10.51 1.66
N ASN A 292 20.34 -9.34 1.09
CA ASN A 292 20.83 -8.87 -0.21
C ASN A 292 20.51 -9.78 -1.41
N LYS A 293 19.51 -10.67 -1.29
CA LYS A 293 19.07 -11.60 -2.34
C LYS A 293 17.57 -11.54 -2.63
N SER A 294 16.81 -10.76 -1.86
CA SER A 294 15.36 -10.66 -1.97
C SER A 294 14.90 -9.27 -1.56
N ALA A 295 13.94 -8.73 -2.31
CA ALA A 295 13.32 -7.45 -2.02
C ALA A 295 12.66 -7.48 -0.62
N GLY A 296 12.72 -6.36 0.07
CA GLY A 296 12.33 -6.20 1.46
C GLY A 296 13.41 -6.60 2.49
N PHE A 297 14.55 -7.16 2.07
CA PHE A 297 15.67 -7.47 2.98
C PHE A 297 17.06 -7.23 2.36
N THR A 298 17.18 -6.24 1.48
CA THR A 298 18.49 -5.67 1.15
C THR A 298 18.95 -4.70 2.24
N ASP A 299 20.26 -4.50 2.40
CA ASP A 299 20.80 -3.47 3.29
C ASP A 299 20.34 -2.08 2.85
N ALA A 300 20.28 -1.79 1.55
CA ALA A 300 19.79 -0.51 1.04
C ALA A 300 18.32 -0.21 1.42
N GLU A 301 17.41 -1.19 1.38
CA GLU A 301 16.02 -0.99 1.86
C GLU A 301 15.97 -0.75 3.38
N ARG A 302 16.80 -1.49 4.14
CA ARG A 302 16.84 -1.44 5.60
C ARG A 302 17.48 -0.15 6.12
N GLU A 303 18.55 0.31 5.49
CA GLU A 303 19.22 1.58 5.75
C GLU A 303 18.32 2.75 5.35
N SER A 304 17.65 2.68 4.19
CA SER A 304 16.66 3.67 3.73
C SER A 304 15.52 3.85 4.74
N PHE A 305 14.96 2.74 5.24
CA PHE A 305 13.92 2.79 6.28
C PHE A 305 14.46 3.22 7.65
N GLY A 306 15.66 2.79 8.03
CA GLY A 306 16.35 3.23 9.25
C GLY A 306 16.54 4.75 9.29
N HIS A 307 16.99 5.35 8.18
CA HIS A 307 17.12 6.80 8.03
C HIS A 307 15.78 7.55 8.17
N ILE A 308 14.65 6.95 7.76
CA ILE A 308 13.31 7.54 8.02
C ILE A 308 13.02 7.56 9.51
N LEU A 309 13.27 6.47 10.24
CA LEU A 309 13.04 6.43 11.69
C LEU A 309 13.97 7.41 12.44
N ASP A 310 15.26 7.40 12.11
CA ASP A 310 16.27 8.32 12.69
C ASP A 310 15.94 9.80 12.46
N SER A 311 15.14 10.13 11.43
CA SER A 311 14.68 11.49 11.13
C SER A 311 13.55 12.01 12.04
N GLY A 312 13.09 11.22 13.01
CA GLY A 312 12.07 11.64 14.01
C GLY A 312 10.80 10.78 14.05
N PHE A 313 10.79 9.66 13.33
CA PHE A 313 9.65 8.75 13.24
C PHE A 313 9.88 7.45 14.03
N VAL A 314 8.81 6.82 14.53
CA VAL A 314 8.90 5.67 15.44
C VAL A 314 8.04 4.51 14.93
N ASP A 315 8.67 3.35 14.71
CA ASP A 315 8.00 2.06 14.51
C ASP A 315 7.29 1.65 15.80
N THR A 316 5.98 1.86 15.85
CA THR A 316 5.15 1.68 17.07
C THR A 316 5.20 0.25 17.59
N PHE A 317 5.19 -0.75 16.69
CA PHE A 317 5.24 -2.16 17.07
C PHE A 317 6.59 -2.50 17.69
N ARG A 318 7.70 -2.12 17.04
CA ARG A 318 9.05 -2.41 17.57
C ARG A 318 9.39 -1.59 18.82
N HIS A 319 8.70 -0.47 19.06
CA HIS A 319 8.80 0.31 20.30
C HIS A 319 8.10 -0.38 21.48
N LEU A 320 6.86 -0.85 21.30
CA LEU A 320 6.09 -1.54 22.36
C LEU A 320 6.54 -2.99 22.59
N HIS A 321 7.03 -3.64 21.53
CA HIS A 321 7.32 -5.08 21.50
C HIS A 321 8.76 -5.34 21.02
N PRO A 322 9.79 -4.80 21.70
CA PRO A 322 11.17 -4.76 21.21
C PRO A 322 11.76 -6.14 20.93
N GLU A 323 11.45 -7.14 21.76
CA GLU A 323 11.97 -8.51 21.66
C GLU A 323 11.03 -9.50 20.95
N THR A 324 9.84 -9.05 20.51
CA THR A 324 8.82 -9.93 19.92
C THR A 324 9.11 -10.23 18.44
N GLN A 325 9.03 -11.50 18.07
CA GLN A 325 9.02 -11.95 16.68
C GLN A 325 7.60 -12.28 16.22
N GLU A 326 6.99 -11.34 15.50
CA GLU A 326 5.75 -11.55 14.75
C GLU A 326 5.94 -11.10 13.30
N PHE A 327 5.08 -11.61 12.42
CA PHE A 327 5.17 -11.39 10.98
C PHE A 327 3.79 -10.99 10.42
N SER A 328 3.78 -10.00 9.53
CA SER A 328 2.57 -9.59 8.83
C SER A 328 2.38 -10.36 7.51
N TYR A 329 3.46 -10.75 6.83
CA TYR A 329 3.45 -11.39 5.50
C TYR A 329 3.90 -12.85 5.51
N PHE A 330 3.20 -13.71 4.75
CA PHE A 330 3.50 -15.13 4.56
C PHE A 330 3.21 -15.59 3.13
N GLY A 331 4.20 -15.56 2.24
CA GLY A 331 4.02 -15.99 0.85
C GLY A 331 3.47 -17.42 0.69
N TYR A 332 2.46 -17.59 -0.16
CA TYR A 332 1.65 -18.83 -0.30
C TYR A 332 2.44 -20.14 -0.56
N ARG A 333 3.66 -20.07 -1.11
CA ARG A 333 4.47 -21.26 -1.44
C ARG A 333 4.88 -22.02 -0.18
N ASN A 334 5.05 -23.33 -0.30
CA ASN A 334 5.56 -24.21 0.77
C ASN A 334 4.76 -24.21 2.10
N ASN A 335 3.56 -23.60 2.12
CA ASN A 335 2.75 -23.35 3.31
C ASN A 335 3.53 -22.60 4.42
N MET A 336 4.06 -21.41 4.09
CA MET A 336 4.84 -20.61 5.06
C MET A 336 4.04 -20.19 6.29
N ARG A 337 2.75 -19.84 6.14
CA ARG A 337 1.92 -19.32 7.24
C ARG A 337 1.73 -20.36 8.35
N ALA A 338 1.33 -21.59 8.01
CA ALA A 338 1.20 -22.68 9.00
C ALA A 338 2.54 -23.16 9.58
N LYS A 339 3.69 -22.70 9.05
CA LYS A 339 5.03 -22.98 9.56
C LYS A 339 5.65 -21.80 10.32
N ASN A 340 4.89 -20.71 10.50
CA ASN A 340 5.35 -19.42 10.99
C ASN A 340 6.65 -18.92 10.33
N LYS A 341 6.72 -18.97 8.99
CA LYS A 341 7.88 -18.55 8.19
C LYS A 341 7.60 -17.23 7.45
N GLY A 342 7.35 -16.17 8.22
CA GLY A 342 6.91 -14.88 7.70
C GLY A 342 7.96 -13.78 7.65
N TRP A 343 7.49 -12.59 7.30
CA TRP A 343 8.21 -11.31 7.29
C TRP A 343 7.29 -10.24 7.91
N ARG A 344 7.81 -9.23 8.61
CA ARG A 344 7.05 -8.04 9.01
C ARG A 344 7.30 -6.95 7.97
N LEU A 345 6.33 -6.76 7.07
CA LEU A 345 6.36 -5.79 5.97
C LEU A 345 5.37 -4.64 6.18
N ASP A 346 4.36 -4.84 7.00
CA ASP A 346 3.30 -3.89 7.30
C ASP A 346 3.60 -3.19 8.64
N TYR A 347 3.47 -1.85 8.69
CA TYR A 347 3.84 -1.05 9.85
C TYR A 347 2.79 0.02 10.20
N PHE A 348 2.84 0.46 11.46
CA PHE A 348 2.45 1.81 11.88
C PHE A 348 3.69 2.55 12.37
N VAL A 349 4.08 3.58 11.63
CA VAL A 349 5.20 4.49 11.93
C VAL A 349 4.62 5.86 12.25
N VAL A 350 4.94 6.44 13.41
CA VAL A 350 4.35 7.73 13.84
C VAL A 350 5.43 8.78 14.07
N SER A 351 5.10 10.06 13.89
CA SER A 351 5.88 11.18 14.42
C SER A 351 6.12 10.96 15.92
N LYS A 352 7.36 11.14 16.40
CA LYS A 352 7.74 10.90 17.80
C LYS A 352 6.83 11.60 18.83
N ALA A 353 6.24 12.73 18.47
CA ALA A 353 5.27 13.46 19.29
C ALA A 353 3.98 12.67 19.63
N LEU A 354 3.59 11.69 18.82
CA LEU A 354 2.38 10.86 19.04
C LEU A 354 2.62 9.64 19.93
N MET A 355 3.87 9.26 20.19
CA MET A 355 4.18 8.07 21.00
C MET A 355 3.53 8.06 22.41
N PRO A 356 3.40 9.19 23.14
CA PRO A 356 2.68 9.21 24.42
C PRO A 356 1.19 8.86 24.31
N SER A 357 0.58 9.03 23.13
CA SER A 357 -0.82 8.68 22.87
C SER A 357 -1.00 7.22 22.44
N VAL A 358 0.05 6.53 22.00
CA VAL A 358 -0.03 5.13 21.51
C VAL A 358 -0.33 4.18 22.67
N LYS A 359 -1.43 3.43 22.55
CA LYS A 359 -1.91 2.45 23.53
C LYS A 359 -1.53 1.02 23.16
N ALA A 360 -1.70 0.67 21.88
CA ALA A 360 -1.37 -0.65 21.36
C ALA A 360 -0.97 -0.58 19.88
N SER A 361 -0.10 -1.48 19.45
CA SER A 361 0.27 -1.68 18.04
C SER A 361 0.49 -3.18 17.82
N TYR A 362 -0.32 -3.82 16.96
CA TYR A 362 -0.47 -5.29 16.95
C TYR A 362 -0.68 -5.87 15.55
N ILE A 363 -0.36 -7.16 15.39
CA ILE A 363 -0.55 -7.92 14.15
C ILE A 363 -1.63 -9.00 14.36
N ARG A 364 -2.69 -9.00 13.55
CA ARG A 364 -3.77 -9.99 13.62
C ARG A 364 -3.41 -11.27 12.87
N GLY A 365 -2.37 -11.97 13.36
CA GLY A 365 -1.79 -13.16 12.72
C GLY A 365 -2.77 -14.33 12.45
N GLY A 366 -3.90 -14.39 13.16
CA GLY A 366 -4.98 -15.35 12.93
C GLY A 366 -5.93 -15.02 11.77
N VAL A 367 -6.01 -13.76 11.31
CA VAL A 367 -6.99 -13.32 10.29
C VAL A 367 -6.48 -13.63 8.88
N ILE A 368 -7.17 -14.52 8.17
CA ILE A 368 -6.81 -14.99 6.83
C ILE A 368 -7.51 -14.17 5.74
N GLY A 369 -7.40 -14.59 4.47
CA GLY A 369 -7.98 -13.90 3.30
C GLY A 369 -6.94 -13.25 2.39
N SER A 370 -5.74 -12.97 2.92
CA SER A 370 -4.55 -12.50 2.19
C SER A 370 -3.31 -13.26 2.68
N ASP A 371 -2.19 -13.17 1.94
CA ASP A 371 -0.85 -13.54 2.42
C ASP A 371 -0.28 -12.51 3.39
N HIS A 372 -0.84 -11.29 3.44
CA HIS A 372 -0.65 -10.37 4.56
C HIS A 372 -1.74 -10.56 5.63
N CYS A 373 -1.42 -10.19 6.86
CA CYS A 373 -2.32 -10.10 8.00
C CYS A 373 -2.72 -8.62 8.22
N PRO A 374 -3.90 -8.33 8.78
CA PRO A 374 -4.20 -6.99 9.27
C PRO A 374 -3.24 -6.59 10.39
N ILE A 375 -2.91 -5.30 10.45
CA ILE A 375 -2.25 -4.67 11.58
C ILE A 375 -3.16 -3.58 12.16
N GLY A 376 -3.05 -3.30 13.45
CA GLY A 376 -3.83 -2.25 14.12
C GLY A 376 -2.99 -1.36 15.03
N LEU A 377 -3.44 -0.12 15.18
CA LEU A 377 -2.91 0.90 16.08
C LEU A 377 -4.09 1.48 16.87
N GLU A 378 -3.96 1.52 18.19
CA GLU A 378 -4.89 2.22 19.09
C GLU A 378 -4.19 3.41 19.74
N LEU A 379 -4.87 4.56 19.71
CA LEU A 379 -4.40 5.83 20.25
C LEU A 379 -5.42 6.34 21.27
N GLY A 380 -4.94 6.79 22.43
CA GLY A 380 -5.71 7.57 23.40
C GLY A 380 -5.73 9.04 23.03
N SER A 381 -5.82 9.93 24.03
CA SER A 381 -5.88 11.37 23.80
C SER A 381 -4.72 11.89 22.94
N LEU A 382 -5.10 12.55 21.85
CA LEU A 382 -4.25 13.20 20.85
C LEU A 382 -4.14 14.72 21.05
#